data_AF-A0AAW2M9A1-F1
#
_entry.id   AF-A0AAW2M9A1-F1
#
_cell.length_a   1.000
_cell.length_b   1.000
_cell.length_c   1.000
_cell.angle_alpha   90.00
_cell.angle_beta   90.00
_cell.angle_gamma   90.00
#
_symmetry.space_group_name_H-M   'P 1'
#
loop_
_entity.id
_entity.type
_entity.pdbx_description
1 polymer ?
#
loop_
_entity_poly.entity_id
_entity_poly.type
_entity_poly.pdbx_seq_one_letter_code
_entity_poly.pdbx_strand_id
1 'polypeptide(L)'
;MCQVEGGAAKGGRGLSVWDVYTLRTPGKIVDGSNGNVAVDMYTKYKEDIKMMKNMGFDAYRFSISWPRILPEMEPYVTLFHWDTPYALEQEYGGFLSEDIVNDFRDFAELCFWEFGDRVKYWMTLNEPWTYCVNGYVSCNFPPGAASSLLPAPATAPAPAAAPTSGSNTNTLTDSKMSFLIEANLHAARTALDDRPIIAAFRHDYNLITSAKSSGLENLVLDKTQIEKSGRNSINGFLTLSTPTKDVYTVGKNLLLAHAAAVQSYRTKFKAHQNGQIGIALVSCWFEPLNKDDEEDRKAAVRARDFMLGW
;
A
#
# COMPACT_ATOMS: atom_id res chain seq x y z
N MET A 1 -21.65 19.48 -16.79
CA MET A 1 -22.07 20.88 -16.58
C MET A 1 -21.30 21.94 -17.39
N CYS A 2 -20.17 21.63 -18.07
CA CYS A 2 -19.35 22.65 -18.79
C CYS A 2 -20.10 23.46 -19.87
N GLN A 3 -21.23 22.95 -20.37
CA GLN A 3 -22.04 23.61 -21.40
C GLN A 3 -22.88 24.78 -20.87
N VAL A 4 -23.25 24.75 -19.58
CA VAL A 4 -24.23 25.71 -19.03
C VAL A 4 -23.76 26.39 -17.74
N GLU A 5 -22.96 25.70 -16.93
CA GLU A 5 -22.58 26.14 -15.59
C GLU A 5 -21.74 27.41 -15.62
N GLY A 6 -20.65 27.42 -16.41
CA GLY A 6 -19.64 28.45 -16.30
C GLY A 6 -18.94 28.46 -14.95
N GLY A 7 -18.42 29.62 -14.56
CA GLY A 7 -17.72 29.81 -13.29
C GLY A 7 -16.52 28.87 -13.14
N ALA A 8 -15.79 28.59 -14.22
CA ALA A 8 -14.77 27.55 -14.26
C ALA A 8 -13.66 27.71 -13.21
N ALA A 9 -13.35 28.96 -12.82
CA ALA A 9 -12.38 29.32 -11.77
C ALA A 9 -13.03 29.87 -10.48
N LYS A 10 -14.36 29.72 -10.31
CA LYS A 10 -15.08 30.19 -9.12
C LYS A 10 -15.32 29.03 -8.15
N GLY A 11 -15.32 29.31 -6.85
CA GLY A 11 -15.73 28.36 -5.81
C GLY A 11 -14.84 27.12 -5.70
N GLY A 12 -13.53 27.26 -5.94
CA GLY A 12 -12.56 26.18 -5.76
C GLY A 12 -12.61 25.05 -6.78
N ARG A 13 -13.35 25.19 -7.88
CA ARG A 13 -13.45 24.16 -8.93
C ARG A 13 -12.09 23.90 -9.61
N GLY A 14 -11.71 22.64 -9.70
CA GLY A 14 -10.56 22.15 -10.45
C GLY A 14 -10.81 22.09 -11.96
N LEU A 15 -9.76 21.81 -12.73
CA LEU A 15 -9.85 21.72 -14.20
C LEU A 15 -10.47 20.40 -14.65
N SER A 16 -11.47 20.49 -15.53
CA SER A 16 -11.95 19.34 -16.29
C SER A 16 -11.15 19.17 -17.59
N VAL A 17 -11.24 17.98 -18.18
CA VAL A 17 -10.67 17.69 -19.51
C VAL A 17 -11.16 18.69 -20.57
N TRP A 18 -12.41 19.13 -20.50
CA TRP A 18 -12.97 20.13 -21.41
C TRP A 18 -12.32 21.51 -21.25
N ASP A 19 -11.99 21.92 -20.01
CA ASP A 19 -11.31 23.19 -19.76
C ASP A 19 -9.91 23.16 -20.39
N VAL A 20 -9.18 22.06 -20.21
CA VAL A 20 -7.83 21.90 -20.79
C VAL A 20 -7.89 21.80 -22.31
N TYR A 21 -8.83 21.03 -22.87
CA TYR A 21 -8.97 20.84 -24.32
C TYR A 21 -9.29 22.14 -25.05
N THR A 22 -10.26 22.91 -24.55
CA THR A 22 -10.67 24.18 -25.17
C THR A 22 -9.57 25.24 -25.10
N LEU A 23 -8.76 25.26 -24.03
CA LEU A 23 -7.65 26.20 -23.88
C LEU A 23 -6.39 25.80 -24.66
N ARG A 24 -6.11 24.49 -24.79
CA ARG A 24 -4.85 23.98 -25.34
C ARG A 24 -4.94 23.52 -26.79
N THR A 25 -6.13 23.50 -27.40
CA THR A 25 -6.29 23.03 -28.78
C THR A 25 -6.96 24.09 -29.68
N PRO A 26 -6.22 25.16 -30.07
CA PRO A 26 -6.74 26.22 -30.91
C PRO A 26 -7.30 25.67 -32.23
N GLY A 27 -8.45 26.20 -32.67
CA GLY A 27 -9.09 25.83 -33.94
C GLY A 27 -9.93 24.54 -33.92
N LYS A 28 -10.07 23.85 -32.78
CA LYS A 28 -10.99 22.71 -32.63
C LYS A 28 -12.41 23.10 -32.23
N ILE A 29 -12.59 24.31 -31.72
CA ILE A 29 -13.91 24.91 -31.48
C ILE A 29 -14.21 25.85 -32.64
N VAL A 30 -15.37 25.69 -33.28
CA VAL A 30 -15.75 26.39 -34.53
C VAL A 30 -15.60 27.91 -34.40
N ASP A 31 -15.97 28.47 -33.26
CA ASP A 31 -15.89 29.91 -32.94
C ASP A 31 -14.75 30.26 -31.97
N GLY A 32 -13.92 29.28 -31.59
CA GLY A 32 -12.84 29.44 -30.61
C GLY A 32 -13.30 29.70 -29.17
N SER A 33 -14.59 29.57 -28.88
CA SER A 33 -15.14 29.79 -27.53
C SER A 33 -14.77 28.66 -26.55
N ASN A 34 -15.07 28.87 -25.26
CA ASN A 34 -14.85 27.89 -24.19
C ASN A 34 -15.95 27.96 -23.12
N GLY A 35 -15.95 26.98 -22.22
CA GLY A 35 -16.95 26.83 -21.15
C GLY A 35 -16.70 27.68 -19.90
N ASN A 36 -15.78 28.65 -19.91
CA ASN A 36 -15.39 29.38 -18.68
C ASN A 36 -16.55 30.16 -18.05
N VAL A 37 -17.41 30.73 -18.90
CA VAL A 37 -18.62 31.47 -18.50
C VAL A 37 -19.89 30.75 -18.95
N ALA A 38 -19.89 30.09 -20.11
CA ALA A 38 -21.07 29.42 -20.67
C ALA A 38 -22.31 30.36 -20.67
N VAL A 39 -23.46 29.90 -20.15
CA VAL A 39 -24.64 30.76 -19.90
C VAL A 39 -24.74 31.26 -18.45
N ASP A 40 -23.69 31.06 -17.66
CA ASP A 40 -23.55 31.51 -16.27
C ASP A 40 -24.63 30.99 -15.31
N MET A 41 -25.07 29.74 -15.52
CA MET A 41 -26.00 29.07 -14.61
C MET A 41 -25.43 28.99 -13.18
N TYR A 42 -24.10 28.98 -13.00
CA TYR A 42 -23.45 28.99 -11.69
C TYR A 42 -23.91 30.16 -10.81
N THR A 43 -24.06 31.35 -11.36
CA THR A 43 -24.58 32.51 -10.61
C THR A 43 -26.09 32.69 -10.77
N LYS A 44 -26.66 32.26 -11.89
CA LYS A 44 -28.05 32.53 -12.28
C LYS A 44 -29.05 31.40 -12.04
N TYR A 45 -28.64 30.27 -11.45
CA TYR A 45 -29.51 29.10 -11.28
C TYR A 45 -30.89 29.40 -10.66
N LYS A 46 -30.99 30.41 -9.78
CA LYS A 46 -32.28 30.82 -9.18
C LYS A 46 -33.25 31.41 -10.21
N GLU A 47 -32.73 32.19 -11.15
CA GLU A 47 -33.51 32.76 -12.25
C GLU A 47 -33.92 31.66 -13.22
N ASP A 48 -33.00 30.74 -13.54
CA ASP A 48 -33.27 29.60 -14.42
C ASP A 48 -34.40 28.71 -13.86
N ILE A 49 -34.34 28.37 -12.56
CA ILE A 49 -35.39 27.60 -11.88
C ILE A 49 -36.73 28.33 -11.89
N LYS A 50 -36.72 29.65 -11.66
CA LYS A 50 -37.93 30.47 -11.70
C LYS A 50 -38.55 30.48 -13.09
N MET A 51 -37.74 30.61 -14.14
CA MET A 51 -38.21 30.53 -15.53
C MET A 51 -38.81 29.17 -15.85
N MET A 52 -38.13 28.08 -15.47
CA MET A 52 -38.64 26.72 -15.71
C MET A 52 -39.99 26.47 -15.02
N LYS A 53 -40.15 26.97 -13.79
CA LYS A 53 -41.43 26.91 -13.08
C LYS A 53 -42.52 27.71 -13.80
N ASN A 54 -42.21 28.90 -14.29
CA ASN A 54 -43.16 29.75 -15.02
C ASN A 54 -43.57 29.14 -16.38
N MET A 55 -42.71 28.32 -16.99
CA MET A 55 -43.00 27.61 -18.23
C MET A 55 -43.78 26.31 -18.02
N GLY A 56 -44.09 25.94 -16.76
CA GLY A 56 -44.90 24.76 -16.45
C GLY A 56 -44.13 23.44 -16.49
N PHE A 57 -42.81 23.45 -16.35
CA PHE A 57 -42.04 22.20 -16.27
C PHE A 57 -42.13 21.58 -14.87
N ASP A 58 -42.46 20.29 -14.81
CA ASP A 58 -42.55 19.52 -13.55
C ASP A 58 -41.22 18.95 -13.07
N ALA A 59 -40.23 18.85 -13.96
CA ALA A 59 -38.93 18.25 -13.67
C ALA A 59 -37.79 19.00 -14.35
N TYR A 60 -36.65 19.08 -13.67
CA TYR A 60 -35.41 19.61 -14.22
C TYR A 60 -34.27 18.62 -14.04
N ARG A 61 -33.69 18.17 -15.16
CA ARG A 61 -32.56 17.26 -15.19
C ARG A 61 -31.27 18.06 -15.43
N PHE A 62 -30.33 17.96 -14.51
CA PHE A 62 -28.99 18.52 -14.64
C PHE A 62 -27.92 17.49 -14.24
N SER A 63 -26.66 17.78 -14.57
CA SER A 63 -25.49 16.95 -14.23
C SER A 63 -24.62 17.68 -13.21
N ILE A 64 -24.04 16.97 -12.25
CA ILE A 64 -23.10 17.57 -11.28
C ILE A 64 -21.69 17.64 -11.88
N SER A 65 -21.00 18.75 -11.66
CA SER A 65 -19.65 19.01 -12.15
C SER A 65 -18.64 18.34 -11.20
N TRP A 66 -18.07 17.19 -11.58
CA TRP A 66 -17.12 16.44 -10.74
C TRP A 66 -15.98 17.31 -10.20
N PRO A 67 -15.20 18.05 -11.02
CA PRO A 67 -14.08 18.82 -10.51
C PRO A 67 -14.51 20.03 -9.67
N ARG A 68 -15.81 20.32 -9.55
CA ARG A 68 -16.33 21.32 -8.59
C ARG A 68 -16.54 20.72 -7.20
N ILE A 69 -16.85 19.44 -7.11
CA ILE A 69 -17.06 18.74 -5.83
C ILE A 69 -15.73 18.18 -5.31
N LEU A 70 -14.89 17.66 -6.19
CA LEU A 70 -13.59 17.08 -5.88
C LEU A 70 -12.52 17.74 -6.79
N PRO A 71 -12.12 18.98 -6.49
CA PRO A 71 -11.24 19.76 -7.34
C PRO A 71 -9.79 19.26 -7.34
N GLU A 72 -9.32 18.79 -6.19
CA GLU A 72 -8.01 18.18 -5.97
C GLU A 72 -8.18 17.07 -4.93
N MET A 73 -7.67 15.87 -5.22
CA MET A 73 -7.59 14.79 -4.23
C MET A 73 -6.21 14.84 -3.59
N GLU A 74 -6.17 15.03 -2.28
CA GLU A 74 -4.93 14.88 -1.52
C GLU A 74 -4.57 13.38 -1.48
N PRO A 75 -3.40 12.97 -1.99
CA PRO A 75 -3.01 11.56 -1.95
C PRO A 75 -2.58 11.18 -0.53
N TYR A 76 -3.18 10.11 -0.02
CA TYR A 76 -2.78 9.40 1.19
C TYR A 76 -2.05 8.13 0.74
N VAL A 77 -0.77 8.03 1.07
CA VAL A 77 0.10 6.97 0.55
C VAL A 77 0.55 6.07 1.69
N THR A 78 0.31 4.77 1.53
CA THR A 78 0.88 3.73 2.39
C THR A 78 2.15 3.18 1.75
N LEU A 79 3.25 3.13 2.50
CA LEU A 79 4.54 2.65 2.01
C LEU A 79 4.63 1.12 1.97
N PHE A 80 4.04 0.44 2.95
CA PHE A 80 4.04 -1.02 3.04
C PHE A 80 2.65 -1.58 3.32
N HIS A 81 2.22 -2.52 2.49
CA HIS A 81 0.98 -3.26 2.64
C HIS A 81 1.20 -4.73 2.35
N TRP A 82 2.06 -5.36 3.16
CA TRP A 82 2.33 -6.82 3.16
C TRP A 82 3.11 -7.31 1.93
N ASP A 83 3.72 -6.38 1.20
CA ASP A 83 4.39 -6.56 -0.08
C ASP A 83 5.92 -6.61 0.08
N THR A 84 6.39 -7.41 1.04
CA THR A 84 7.83 -7.59 1.30
C THR A 84 8.54 -8.06 0.02
N PRO A 85 9.61 -7.38 -0.43
CA PRO A 85 10.34 -7.80 -1.61
C PRO A 85 10.89 -9.21 -1.44
N TYR A 86 10.55 -10.11 -2.38
CA TYR A 86 10.96 -11.51 -2.32
C TYR A 86 12.48 -11.71 -2.24
N ALA A 87 13.27 -10.79 -2.81
CA ALA A 87 14.73 -10.83 -2.71
C ALA A 87 15.21 -10.73 -1.25
N LEU A 88 14.60 -9.86 -0.44
CA LEU A 88 14.95 -9.66 0.97
C LEU A 88 14.44 -10.83 1.83
N GLU A 89 13.29 -11.39 1.47
CA GLU A 89 12.78 -12.64 2.07
C GLU A 89 13.78 -13.78 1.87
N GLN A 90 14.34 -13.93 0.67
CA GLN A 90 15.31 -14.98 0.36
C GLN A 90 16.71 -14.71 0.93
N GLU A 91 17.12 -13.45 1.03
CA GLU A 91 18.47 -13.07 1.48
C GLU A 91 18.63 -13.26 2.99
N TYR A 92 17.66 -12.81 3.78
CA TYR A 92 17.75 -12.84 5.25
C TYR A 92 16.42 -13.13 5.97
N GLY A 93 15.37 -13.54 5.26
CA GLY A 93 14.07 -13.85 5.87
C GLY A 93 13.19 -12.62 6.11
N GLY A 94 13.42 -11.53 5.35
CA GLY A 94 12.57 -10.33 5.40
C GLY A 94 12.45 -9.77 6.81
N PHE A 95 11.21 -9.67 7.31
CA PHE A 95 10.96 -9.11 8.65
C PHE A 95 11.42 -9.98 9.83
N LEU A 96 11.94 -11.19 9.59
CA LEU A 96 12.60 -11.98 10.63
C LEU A 96 14.01 -11.43 10.98
N SER A 97 14.67 -10.73 10.05
CA SER A 97 15.95 -10.06 10.31
C SER A 97 15.75 -8.60 10.71
N GLU A 98 16.67 -8.06 11.53
CA GLU A 98 16.74 -6.63 11.83
C GLU A 98 17.27 -5.80 10.65
N ASP A 99 17.92 -6.44 9.66
CA ASP A 99 18.48 -5.76 8.48
C ASP A 99 17.39 -5.05 7.67
N ILE A 100 16.16 -5.58 7.67
CA ILE A 100 14.97 -5.02 7.00
C ILE A 100 14.68 -3.57 7.44
N VAL A 101 15.10 -3.18 8.64
CA VAL A 101 14.83 -1.85 9.20
C VAL A 101 15.54 -0.77 8.39
N ASN A 102 16.79 -1.02 8.00
CA ASN A 102 17.56 -0.08 7.19
C ASN A 102 17.07 -0.08 5.75
N ASP A 103 16.79 -1.25 5.17
CA ASP A 103 16.28 -1.36 3.81
C ASP A 103 14.93 -0.66 3.63
N PHE A 104 14.02 -0.84 4.60
CA PHE A 104 12.73 -0.14 4.61
C PHE A 104 12.89 1.38 4.78
N ARG A 105 13.80 1.83 5.64
CA ARG A 105 14.11 3.26 5.78
C ARG A 105 14.58 3.84 4.43
N ASP A 106 15.51 3.16 3.76
CA ASP A 106 16.09 3.66 2.52
C ASP A 106 15.06 3.70 1.37
N PHE A 107 14.19 2.69 1.31
CA PHE A 107 13.00 2.71 0.45
C PHE A 107 12.06 3.89 0.77
N ALA A 108 11.75 4.13 2.04
CA ALA A 108 10.90 5.24 2.46
C ALA A 108 11.51 6.60 2.10
N GLU A 109 12.83 6.78 2.30
CA GLU A 109 13.55 8.02 1.94
C GLU A 109 13.45 8.32 0.45
N LEU A 110 13.58 7.30 -0.40
CA LEU A 110 13.37 7.45 -1.83
C LEU A 110 11.94 7.91 -2.15
N CYS A 111 10.92 7.29 -1.56
CA CYS A 111 9.53 7.69 -1.77
C CYS A 111 9.28 9.14 -1.32
N PHE A 112 9.85 9.54 -0.18
CA PHE A 112 9.75 10.93 0.29
C PHE A 112 10.43 11.90 -0.67
N TRP A 113 11.60 11.54 -1.19
CA TRP A 113 12.33 12.35 -2.15
C TRP A 113 11.55 12.55 -3.46
N GLU A 114 11.03 11.46 -4.04
CA GLU A 114 10.39 11.48 -5.36
C GLU A 114 8.96 12.05 -5.34
N PHE A 115 8.22 11.84 -4.25
CA PHE A 115 6.78 12.15 -4.22
C PHE A 115 6.37 13.14 -3.14
N GLY A 116 7.25 13.49 -2.20
CA GLY A 116 6.90 14.35 -1.07
C GLY A 116 6.62 15.81 -1.42
N ASP A 117 6.92 16.22 -2.67
CA ASP A 117 6.47 17.50 -3.23
C ASP A 117 4.93 17.57 -3.27
N ARG A 118 4.26 16.46 -3.61
CA ARG A 118 2.81 16.34 -3.78
C ARG A 118 2.12 15.55 -2.67
N VAL A 119 2.78 14.56 -2.09
CA VAL A 119 2.22 13.70 -1.04
C VAL A 119 2.42 14.33 0.32
N LYS A 120 1.30 14.63 1.00
CA LYS A 120 1.30 15.28 2.32
C LYS A 120 0.90 14.34 3.45
N TYR A 121 0.41 13.14 3.16
CA TYR A 121 0.00 12.18 4.17
C TYR A 121 0.57 10.80 3.87
N TRP A 122 1.46 10.35 4.76
CA TRP A 122 2.16 9.09 4.67
C TRP A 122 1.70 8.14 5.77
N MET A 123 1.47 6.88 5.42
CA MET A 123 1.35 5.77 6.35
C MET A 123 2.52 4.84 6.09
N THR A 124 3.32 4.53 7.12
CA THR A 124 4.45 3.62 6.91
C THR A 124 3.97 2.19 6.67
N LEU A 125 3.06 1.71 7.52
CA LEU A 125 2.57 0.33 7.53
C LEU A 125 1.05 0.35 7.53
N ASN A 126 0.44 -0.59 6.82
CA ASN A 126 -0.96 -0.95 6.96
C ASN A 126 -1.12 -2.30 7.66
N GLU A 127 -1.92 -2.33 8.72
CA GLU A 127 -2.32 -3.54 9.44
C GLU A 127 -1.15 -4.49 9.82
N PRO A 128 -0.17 -4.01 10.61
CA PRO A 128 0.99 -4.82 10.99
C PRO A 128 0.59 -6.08 11.79
N TRP A 129 -0.45 -6.00 12.63
CA TRP A 129 -0.96 -7.16 13.37
C TRP A 129 -1.46 -8.25 12.43
N THR A 130 -2.23 -7.89 11.39
CA THR A 130 -2.77 -8.83 10.40
C THR A 130 -1.62 -9.54 9.68
N TYR A 131 -0.58 -8.79 9.30
CA TYR A 131 0.63 -9.33 8.69
C TYR A 131 1.34 -10.34 9.59
N CYS A 132 1.61 -9.96 10.85
CA CYS A 132 2.27 -10.83 11.82
C CYS A 132 1.49 -12.12 12.08
N VAL A 133 0.20 -12.00 12.39
CA VAL A 133 -0.63 -13.16 12.77
C VAL A 133 -0.88 -14.08 11.58
N ASN A 134 -1.31 -13.54 10.43
CA ASN A 134 -1.62 -14.41 9.30
C ASN A 134 -0.37 -14.92 8.56
N GLY A 135 0.76 -14.20 8.62
CA GLY A 135 2.01 -14.62 7.99
C GLY A 135 2.79 -15.66 8.81
N TYR A 136 2.78 -15.54 10.14
CA TYR A 136 3.71 -16.28 11.02
C TYR A 136 3.03 -17.10 12.13
N VAL A 137 1.73 -16.93 12.36
CA VAL A 137 0.96 -17.75 13.32
C VAL A 137 -0.03 -18.66 12.59
N SER A 138 -1.00 -18.07 11.90
CA SER A 138 -2.04 -18.80 11.18
C SER A 138 -1.56 -19.32 9.83
N CYS A 139 -0.53 -18.69 9.26
CA CYS A 139 0.10 -19.07 7.97
C CYS A 139 -0.87 -19.11 6.80
N ASN A 140 -1.91 -18.29 6.87
CA ASN A 140 -2.89 -18.10 5.81
C ASN A 140 -2.38 -17.13 4.74
N PHE A 141 -1.45 -16.23 5.11
CA PHE A 141 -0.85 -15.23 4.22
C PHE A 141 0.64 -15.52 4.00
N PRO A 142 1.23 -15.02 2.90
CA PRO A 142 2.68 -15.04 2.71
C PRO A 142 3.42 -14.40 3.90
N PRO A 143 4.59 -14.90 4.30
CA PRO A 143 5.32 -16.04 3.72
C PRO A 143 4.78 -17.43 4.12
N GLY A 144 3.76 -17.52 4.97
CA GLY A 144 3.16 -18.79 5.39
C GLY A 144 4.07 -19.61 6.29
N ALA A 145 4.81 -18.95 7.19
CA ALA A 145 5.86 -19.54 8.01
C ALA A 145 5.31 -20.38 9.18
N ALA A 146 4.66 -21.50 8.86
CA ALA A 146 4.54 -22.65 9.74
C ALA A 146 5.05 -23.86 8.96
N SER A 147 6.30 -24.24 9.24
CA SER A 147 6.91 -25.49 8.78
C SER A 147 7.11 -25.62 7.26
N SER A 148 7.69 -24.62 6.59
CA SER A 148 8.28 -24.81 5.27
C SER A 148 9.80 -24.57 5.34
N LEU A 149 10.56 -25.65 5.20
CA LEU A 149 11.99 -25.62 4.91
C LEU A 149 12.18 -24.86 3.59
N LEU A 150 12.78 -23.67 3.63
CA LEU A 150 13.33 -23.08 2.42
C LEU A 150 14.50 -23.97 1.96
N PRO A 151 14.54 -24.41 0.69
CA PRO A 151 15.68 -25.16 0.18
C PRO A 151 16.92 -24.26 0.21
N ALA A 152 18.04 -24.81 0.69
CA ALA A 152 19.33 -24.13 0.70
C ALA A 152 19.67 -23.61 -0.72
N PRO A 153 20.32 -22.43 -0.84
CA PRO A 153 20.66 -21.88 -2.14
C PRO A 153 21.54 -22.88 -2.89
N ALA A 154 21.18 -23.15 -4.16
CA ALA A 154 22.04 -23.92 -5.06
C ALA A 154 23.42 -23.26 -5.08
N THR A 155 24.45 -24.03 -4.73
CA THR A 155 25.85 -23.61 -4.74
C THR A 155 26.19 -22.92 -6.05
N ALA A 156 26.36 -21.61 -6.02
CA ALA A 156 27.08 -20.90 -7.07
C ALA A 156 28.53 -21.39 -7.07
N PRO A 157 29.16 -21.62 -8.24
CA PRO A 157 30.53 -22.10 -8.29
C PRO A 157 31.48 -21.08 -7.65
N ALA A 158 32.38 -21.56 -6.79
CA ALA A 158 33.34 -20.76 -6.06
C ALA A 158 34.25 -19.95 -7.02
N PRO A 159 34.47 -18.63 -6.79
CA PRO A 159 35.53 -17.92 -7.48
C PRO A 159 36.89 -18.29 -6.86
N ALA A 160 37.89 -18.41 -7.73
CA ALA A 160 39.27 -18.78 -7.41
C ALA A 160 39.93 -17.82 -6.38
N ALA A 161 40.92 -18.36 -5.66
CA ALA A 161 41.52 -17.77 -4.48
C ALA A 161 42.49 -16.58 -4.74
N ALA A 162 42.51 -15.69 -3.72
CA ALA A 162 43.58 -14.81 -3.21
C ALA A 162 43.83 -13.44 -3.91
N PRO A 163 44.36 -12.39 -3.21
CA PRO A 163 44.97 -12.40 -1.86
C PRO A 163 44.42 -11.37 -0.84
N THR A 164 44.94 -11.51 0.38
CA THR A 164 44.67 -10.80 1.64
C THR A 164 44.98 -9.30 1.65
N SER A 165 44.11 -8.51 2.29
CA SER A 165 44.36 -7.40 3.25
C SER A 165 43.37 -6.24 3.09
N GLY A 166 42.90 -5.69 4.22
CA GLY A 166 42.21 -4.38 4.27
C GLY A 166 40.76 -4.45 4.76
N SER A 167 40.51 -3.81 5.90
CA SER A 167 39.18 -3.41 6.40
C SER A 167 38.36 -2.70 5.33
N ASN A 168 37.05 -2.95 5.21
CA ASN A 168 36.07 -1.94 4.79
C ASN A 168 34.62 -2.38 5.05
N THR A 169 33.81 -1.40 5.45
CA THR A 169 32.37 -1.41 5.69
C THR A 169 31.59 -1.71 4.40
N ASN A 170 30.73 -2.74 4.40
CA ASN A 170 29.85 -3.03 3.27
C ASN A 170 28.52 -2.30 3.42
N THR A 171 28.48 -1.06 2.96
CA THR A 171 27.27 -0.42 2.43
C THR A 171 26.85 -1.09 1.12
N LEU A 172 25.55 -1.32 0.93
CA LEU A 172 24.97 -1.69 -0.37
C LEU A 172 25.45 -0.69 -1.44
N THR A 173 26.06 -1.19 -2.51
CA THR A 173 26.60 -0.34 -3.57
C THR A 173 25.47 0.28 -4.41
N ASP A 174 25.62 1.57 -4.75
CA ASP A 174 24.69 2.42 -5.53
C ASP A 174 24.12 1.77 -6.80
N SER A 175 24.81 0.79 -7.38
CA SER A 175 24.41 0.07 -8.59
C SER A 175 23.26 -0.92 -8.37
N LYS A 176 23.13 -1.52 -7.18
CA LYS A 176 22.05 -2.49 -6.87
C LYS A 176 20.75 -1.78 -6.44
N MET A 177 20.88 -0.67 -5.71
CA MET A 177 19.75 0.20 -5.40
C MET A 177 19.19 0.86 -6.66
N SER A 178 20.05 1.39 -7.55
CA SER A 178 19.59 1.97 -8.82
C SER A 178 18.80 0.98 -9.69
N PHE A 179 19.17 -0.31 -9.71
CA PHE A 179 18.45 -1.31 -10.50
C PHE A 179 17.06 -1.64 -9.94
N LEU A 180 16.92 -1.76 -8.61
CA LEU A 180 15.63 -2.02 -7.96
C LEU A 180 14.70 -0.80 -8.02
N ILE A 181 15.28 0.40 -7.94
CA ILE A 181 14.58 1.67 -8.08
C ILE A 181 14.11 1.89 -9.52
N GLU A 182 14.95 1.64 -10.52
CA GLU A 182 14.55 1.75 -11.92
C GLU A 182 13.54 0.68 -12.34
N ALA A 183 13.63 -0.55 -11.82
CA ALA A 183 12.64 -1.60 -12.12
C ALA A 183 11.23 -1.23 -11.58
N ASN A 184 11.15 -0.69 -10.35
CA ASN A 184 9.90 -0.25 -9.75
C ASN A 184 9.39 1.08 -10.31
N LEU A 185 10.29 2.03 -10.65
CA LEU A 185 9.92 3.28 -11.34
C LEU A 185 9.51 3.03 -12.79
N HIS A 186 10.09 2.04 -13.48
CA HIS A 186 9.66 1.67 -14.83
C HIS A 186 8.26 1.07 -14.81
N ALA A 187 7.97 0.17 -13.87
CA ALA A 187 6.63 -0.40 -13.66
C ALA A 187 5.60 0.69 -13.27
N ALA A 188 5.99 1.65 -12.41
CA ALA A 188 5.14 2.78 -12.04
C ALA A 188 4.94 3.79 -13.20
N ARG A 189 5.97 4.03 -14.02
CA ARG A 189 5.90 4.92 -15.20
C ARG A 189 5.08 4.30 -16.34
N THR A 190 5.21 2.99 -16.60
CA THR A 190 4.34 2.30 -17.57
C THR A 190 2.89 2.18 -17.09
N ALA A 191 2.65 2.11 -15.78
CA ALA A 191 1.30 2.16 -15.22
C ALA A 191 0.64 3.56 -15.30
N LEU A 192 1.42 4.63 -15.47
CA LEU A 192 0.94 6.01 -15.54
C LEU A 192 0.70 6.53 -16.98
N ASP A 193 1.38 5.96 -17.99
CA ASP A 193 1.29 6.46 -19.38
C ASP A 193 0.26 5.76 -20.28
N ASP A 194 -0.27 4.59 -19.92
CA ASP A 194 -1.35 3.95 -20.69
C ASP A 194 -2.61 3.70 -19.86
N ARG A 195 -3.67 4.43 -20.22
CA ARG A 195 -5.05 4.20 -19.74
C ARG A 195 -5.51 2.82 -20.23
N PRO A 196 -5.57 1.78 -19.37
CA PRO A 196 -6.86 1.19 -19.01
C PRO A 196 -6.87 0.50 -17.62
N ILE A 197 -6.69 1.24 -16.51
CA ILE A 197 -6.79 0.69 -15.13
C ILE A 197 -8.19 0.14 -14.79
N ILE A 198 -9.23 0.47 -15.56
CA ILE A 198 -10.60 -0.06 -15.34
C ILE A 198 -10.77 -1.47 -15.97
N ALA A 199 -9.89 -1.92 -16.87
CA ALA A 199 -9.98 -3.24 -17.49
C ALA A 199 -9.26 -4.34 -16.68
N ALA A 200 -8.14 -4.00 -16.02
CA ALA A 200 -7.36 -4.95 -15.21
C ALA A 200 -8.14 -5.46 -13.99
N PHE A 201 -8.87 -4.58 -13.29
CA PHE A 201 -9.73 -4.97 -12.17
C PHE A 201 -10.91 -5.88 -12.56
N ARG A 202 -11.26 -5.98 -13.85
CA ARG A 202 -12.32 -6.89 -14.33
C ARG A 202 -11.80 -8.26 -14.77
N HIS A 203 -10.50 -8.40 -15.03
CA HIS A 203 -9.93 -9.68 -15.45
C HIS A 203 -9.58 -10.56 -14.24
N ASP A 204 -9.07 -9.97 -13.15
CA ASP A 204 -8.67 -10.71 -11.96
C ASP A 204 -9.85 -11.25 -11.14
N TYR A 205 -11.02 -10.61 -11.20
CA TYR A 205 -12.23 -11.13 -10.55
C TYR A 205 -12.71 -12.46 -11.18
N ASN A 206 -12.44 -12.68 -12.46
CA ASN A 206 -12.83 -13.92 -13.15
C ASN A 206 -11.83 -15.07 -12.95
N LEU A 207 -10.55 -14.78 -12.68
CA LEU A 207 -9.55 -15.80 -12.32
C LEU A 207 -9.80 -16.38 -10.91
N ILE A 208 -10.21 -15.53 -9.97
CA ILE A 208 -10.55 -15.97 -8.60
C ILE A 208 -11.82 -16.82 -8.59
N THR A 209 -12.71 -16.66 -9.57
CA THR A 209 -13.95 -17.47 -9.66
C THR A 209 -13.72 -18.81 -10.40
N SER A 210 -12.65 -18.95 -11.19
CA SER A 210 -12.28 -20.20 -11.88
C SER A 210 -11.53 -21.20 -10.99
N ALA A 211 -10.93 -20.76 -9.87
CA ALA A 211 -10.26 -21.64 -8.91
C ALA A 211 -11.25 -22.37 -7.96
N LYS A 212 -12.53 -22.00 -7.95
CA LYS A 212 -13.58 -22.66 -7.15
C LYS A 212 -14.20 -23.89 -7.81
N SER A 213 -13.82 -24.23 -9.04
CA SER A 213 -14.37 -25.38 -9.78
C SER A 213 -13.42 -26.57 -9.97
N SER A 214 -12.17 -26.52 -9.48
CA SER A 214 -11.25 -27.66 -9.52
C SER A 214 -11.18 -28.34 -8.15
N GLY A 215 -12.02 -29.37 -7.96
CA GLY A 215 -12.18 -30.11 -6.71
C GLY A 215 -10.89 -30.69 -6.14
N LEU A 216 -10.38 -30.03 -5.09
CA LEU A 216 -9.33 -30.53 -4.19
C LEU A 216 -9.94 -30.84 -2.81
N GLU A 217 -11.08 -31.52 -2.80
CA GLU A 217 -11.53 -32.29 -1.63
C GLU A 217 -10.88 -33.67 -1.73
N ASN A 218 -9.67 -33.83 -1.17
CA ASN A 218 -9.09 -35.08 -0.65
C ASN A 218 -7.58 -34.91 -0.44
N LEU A 219 -7.17 -34.25 0.65
CA LEU A 219 -5.87 -34.52 1.26
C LEU A 219 -6.05 -34.55 2.77
N VAL A 220 -6.64 -35.64 3.24
CA VAL A 220 -6.61 -36.03 4.66
C VAL A 220 -5.16 -36.30 5.01
N LEU A 221 -4.61 -35.52 5.95
CA LEU A 221 -3.25 -35.65 6.46
C LEU A 221 -3.05 -37.02 7.12
N ASP A 222 -2.21 -37.86 6.51
CA ASP A 222 -1.70 -39.08 7.12
C ASP A 222 -0.63 -38.71 8.17
N LYS A 223 -0.96 -38.94 9.44
CA LYS A 223 -0.13 -38.61 10.61
C LYS A 223 1.04 -39.57 10.87
N THR A 224 1.35 -40.50 9.97
CA THR A 224 2.34 -41.57 10.22
C THR A 224 3.75 -41.35 9.65
N GLN A 225 4.03 -40.22 9.00
CA GLN A 225 5.35 -39.95 8.38
C GLN A 225 6.32 -39.09 9.21
N ILE A 226 5.96 -38.71 10.45
CA ILE A 226 6.79 -37.80 11.27
C ILE A 226 7.93 -38.52 12.04
N GLU A 227 7.97 -39.86 12.09
CA GLU A 227 8.89 -40.57 13.01
C GLU A 227 10.10 -41.29 12.39
N LYS A 228 10.51 -41.07 11.13
CA LYS A 228 11.55 -41.92 10.49
C LYS A 228 12.81 -41.29 9.91
N SER A 229 13.26 -40.11 10.32
CA SER A 229 14.62 -39.68 9.98
C SER A 229 15.35 -38.99 11.12
N GLY A 230 16.04 -39.80 11.92
CA GLY A 230 17.10 -39.33 12.80
C GLY A 230 18.39 -39.02 12.03
N ARG A 231 18.94 -37.84 12.32
CA ARG A 231 20.36 -37.41 12.28
C ARG A 231 21.09 -37.32 10.93
N ASN A 232 21.62 -36.12 10.65
CA ASN A 232 23.05 -35.84 10.83
C ASN A 232 23.30 -34.33 10.81
N SER A 233 24.06 -33.84 11.81
CA SER A 233 24.50 -32.44 11.89
C SER A 233 25.73 -32.22 11.04
N ILE A 234 25.75 -31.16 10.22
CA ILE A 234 26.96 -30.41 9.86
C ILE A 234 26.60 -28.92 9.69
N ASN A 235 27.24 -28.07 10.48
CA ASN A 235 27.43 -26.61 10.34
C ASN A 235 26.20 -25.68 10.14
N GLY A 236 25.82 -24.99 11.22
CA GLY A 236 25.44 -23.57 11.16
C GLY A 236 23.95 -23.21 11.08
N PHE A 237 23.32 -23.09 12.26
CA PHE A 237 22.12 -22.27 12.56
C PHE A 237 20.86 -22.44 11.67
N LEU A 238 20.16 -23.57 11.82
CA LEU A 238 18.74 -23.67 11.51
C LEU A 238 17.96 -23.55 12.84
N THR A 239 17.61 -22.33 13.24
CA THR A 239 16.59 -22.14 14.28
C THR A 239 15.25 -22.57 13.71
N LEU A 240 14.66 -23.64 14.26
CA LEU A 240 13.29 -24.01 13.95
C LEU A 240 12.39 -22.77 14.12
N SER A 241 11.63 -22.41 13.08
CA SER A 241 10.60 -21.37 13.15
C SER A 241 9.67 -21.72 14.30
N THR A 242 9.54 -20.82 15.27
CA THR A 242 8.58 -21.00 16.36
C THR A 242 7.55 -19.91 16.18
N PRO A 243 6.30 -20.24 15.79
CA PRO A 243 5.25 -19.24 15.56
C PRO A 243 5.10 -18.25 16.71
N THR A 244 5.35 -18.71 17.94
CA THR A 244 5.29 -17.91 19.17
C THR A 244 6.44 -16.91 19.36
N LYS A 245 7.56 -17.05 18.65
CA LYS A 245 8.71 -16.12 18.72
C LYS A 245 8.78 -15.26 17.46
N ASP A 246 8.51 -15.86 16.32
CA ASP A 246 8.64 -15.23 15.00
C ASP A 246 7.65 -14.08 14.87
N VAL A 247 6.41 -14.27 15.33
CA VAL A 247 5.36 -13.24 15.36
C VAL A 247 5.78 -11.97 16.11
N TYR A 248 6.45 -12.10 17.26
CA TYR A 248 6.95 -10.95 18.03
C TYR A 248 8.23 -10.36 17.45
N THR A 249 9.06 -11.18 16.81
CA THR A 249 10.29 -10.72 16.14
C THR A 249 9.92 -9.85 14.95
N VAL A 250 8.99 -10.31 14.11
CA VAL A 250 8.42 -9.57 12.97
C VAL A 250 7.73 -8.30 13.45
N GLY A 251 6.87 -8.39 14.47
CA GLY A 251 6.20 -7.21 15.04
C GLY A 251 7.18 -6.16 15.58
N LYS A 252 8.23 -6.59 16.29
CA LYS A 252 9.32 -5.71 16.75
C LYS A 252 10.00 -5.02 15.57
N ASN A 253 10.37 -5.76 14.53
CA ASN A 253 11.10 -5.23 13.38
C ASN A 253 10.24 -4.28 12.54
N LEU A 254 8.93 -4.55 12.41
CA LEU A 254 7.97 -3.61 11.81
C LEU A 254 7.92 -2.29 12.57
N LEU A 255 7.85 -2.32 13.91
CA LEU A 255 7.84 -1.11 14.73
C LEU A 255 9.17 -0.35 14.65
N LEU A 256 10.30 -1.04 14.60
CA LEU A 256 11.62 -0.43 14.38
C LEU A 256 11.71 0.22 13.00
N ALA A 257 11.23 -0.45 11.95
CA ALA A 257 11.18 0.08 10.59
C ALA A 257 10.28 1.32 10.48
N HIS A 258 9.10 1.29 11.11
CA HIS A 258 8.23 2.46 11.26
C HIS A 258 8.97 3.61 11.95
N ALA A 259 9.59 3.37 13.11
CA ALA A 259 10.30 4.39 13.87
C ALA A 259 11.45 5.00 13.06
N ALA A 260 12.24 4.19 12.36
CA ALA A 260 13.33 4.64 11.50
C ALA A 260 12.84 5.53 10.35
N ALA A 261 11.79 5.12 9.65
CA ALA A 261 11.19 5.90 8.56
C ALA A 261 10.58 7.23 9.07
N VAL A 262 9.87 7.20 10.20
CA VAL A 262 9.30 8.41 10.84
C VAL A 262 10.40 9.37 11.30
N GLN A 263 11.47 8.85 11.92
CA GLN A 263 12.60 9.65 12.33
C GLN A 263 13.26 10.32 11.12
N SER A 264 13.48 9.57 10.04
CA SER A 264 14.04 10.11 8.80
C SER A 264 13.14 11.20 8.20
N TYR A 265 11.83 10.93 8.07
CA TYR A 265 10.87 11.92 7.56
C TYR A 265 10.88 13.21 8.37
N ARG A 266 10.81 13.11 9.70
CA ARG A 266 10.76 14.26 10.61
C ARG A 266 12.05 15.08 10.61
N THR A 267 13.19 14.45 10.40
CA THR A 267 14.50 15.12 10.44
C THR A 267 14.91 15.72 9.10
N LYS A 268 14.68 15.00 8.00
CA LYS A 268 15.18 15.38 6.67
C LYS A 268 14.13 16.07 5.78
N PHE A 269 12.86 15.66 5.86
CA PHE A 269 11.85 16.01 4.85
C PHE A 269 10.75 16.94 5.36
N LYS A 270 10.32 16.79 6.62
CA LYS A 270 9.16 17.48 7.19
C LYS A 270 9.23 19.01 7.07
N ALA A 271 10.40 19.60 7.29
CA ALA A 271 10.59 21.06 7.26
C ALA A 271 10.24 21.68 5.90
N HIS A 272 10.51 20.96 4.80
CA HIS A 272 10.32 21.48 3.43
C HIS A 272 9.05 20.95 2.78
N GLN A 273 8.61 19.74 3.14
CA GLN A 273 7.44 19.10 2.54
C GLN A 273 6.13 19.43 3.26
N ASN A 274 6.21 19.80 4.55
CA ASN A 274 5.09 20.16 5.41
C ASN A 274 3.96 19.08 5.45
N GLY A 275 4.33 17.81 5.38
CA GLY A 275 3.39 16.69 5.48
C GLY A 275 3.35 16.04 6.86
N GLN A 276 2.51 15.02 6.96
CA GLN A 276 2.30 14.18 8.14
C GLN A 276 2.64 12.73 7.81
N ILE A 277 3.09 12.01 8.83
CA ILE A 277 3.44 10.60 8.74
C ILE A 277 2.87 9.85 9.95
N GLY A 278 2.26 8.71 9.70
CA GLY A 278 1.61 7.85 10.70
C GLY A 278 1.67 6.37 10.34
N ILE A 279 0.77 5.61 10.95
CA ILE A 279 0.61 4.17 10.78
C ILE A 279 -0.88 3.83 10.81
N ALA A 280 -1.31 2.87 10.00
CA ALA A 280 -2.68 2.36 9.99
C ALA A 280 -2.75 1.03 10.74
N LEU A 281 -3.55 0.99 11.82
CA LEU A 281 -3.69 -0.17 12.70
C LEU A 281 -5.03 -0.86 12.46
N VAL A 282 -5.03 -2.19 12.52
CA VAL A 282 -6.25 -2.98 12.58
C VAL A 282 -6.85 -2.88 13.97
N SER A 283 -8.18 -2.75 14.04
CA SER A 283 -8.89 -2.80 15.32
C SER A 283 -10.20 -3.55 15.15
N CYS A 284 -10.49 -4.40 16.14
CA CYS A 284 -11.81 -4.97 16.36
C CYS A 284 -12.34 -4.46 17.70
N TRP A 285 -13.66 -4.29 17.77
CA TRP A 285 -14.33 -4.04 19.03
C TRP A 285 -14.54 -5.38 19.76
N PHE A 286 -14.14 -5.44 21.03
CA PHE A 286 -14.29 -6.62 21.88
C PHE A 286 -15.29 -6.32 22.98
N GLU A 287 -16.41 -7.05 22.98
CA GLU A 287 -17.39 -6.99 24.06
C GLU A 287 -17.17 -8.14 25.05
N PRO A 288 -17.30 -7.89 26.36
CA PRO A 288 -17.39 -8.95 27.36
C PRO A 288 -18.56 -9.88 27.04
N LEU A 289 -18.37 -11.20 27.14
CA LEU A 289 -19.45 -12.17 26.91
C LEU A 289 -20.60 -11.94 27.92
N ASN A 290 -20.26 -11.76 29.20
CA ASN A 290 -21.13 -11.21 30.22
C ASN A 290 -20.60 -9.86 30.71
N LYS A 291 -21.43 -8.80 30.64
CA LYS A 291 -21.05 -7.43 31.03
C LYS A 291 -20.90 -7.26 32.54
N ASP A 292 -21.57 -8.10 33.32
CA ASP A 292 -21.56 -8.06 34.78
C ASP A 292 -20.46 -8.95 35.37
N ASP A 293 -19.81 -9.78 34.55
CA ASP A 293 -18.66 -10.57 34.97
C ASP A 293 -17.36 -9.78 34.76
N GLU A 294 -16.59 -9.64 35.84
CA GLU A 294 -15.34 -8.91 35.83
C GLU A 294 -14.23 -9.64 35.05
N GLU A 295 -14.25 -10.97 35.00
CA GLU A 295 -13.25 -11.71 34.21
C GLU A 295 -13.47 -11.58 32.71
N ASP A 296 -14.73 -11.54 32.27
CA ASP A 296 -15.08 -11.26 30.87
C ASP A 296 -14.73 -9.82 30.48
N ARG A 297 -14.94 -8.85 31.38
CA ARG A 297 -14.49 -7.47 31.18
C ARG A 297 -12.97 -7.38 31.02
N LYS A 298 -12.20 -8.06 31.87
CA LYS A 298 -10.74 -8.12 31.74
C LYS A 298 -10.31 -8.85 30.47
N ALA A 299 -11.02 -9.90 30.07
CA ALA A 299 -10.73 -10.64 28.83
C ALA A 299 -10.91 -9.76 27.59
N ALA A 300 -11.99 -8.97 27.53
CA ALA A 300 -12.21 -8.02 26.44
C ALA A 300 -11.11 -6.93 26.36
N VAL A 301 -10.66 -6.42 27.52
CA VAL A 301 -9.52 -5.47 27.59
C VAL A 301 -8.24 -6.13 27.09
N ARG A 302 -7.91 -7.34 27.56
CA ARG A 302 -6.72 -8.08 27.09
C ARG A 302 -6.78 -8.34 25.59
N ALA A 303 -7.92 -8.75 25.05
CA ALA A 303 -8.08 -9.01 23.61
C ALA A 303 -7.80 -7.74 22.78
N ARG A 304 -8.33 -6.59 23.22
CA ARG A 304 -8.03 -5.30 22.60
C ARG A 304 -6.54 -4.95 22.70
N ASP A 305 -5.93 -5.15 23.87
CA ASP A 305 -4.52 -4.82 24.09
C ASP A 305 -3.60 -5.72 23.24
N PHE A 306 -3.93 -7.01 23.04
CA PHE A 306 -3.19 -7.93 22.16
C PHE A 306 -3.38 -7.67 20.65
N MET A 307 -4.34 -6.83 20.26
CA MET A 307 -4.58 -6.48 18.86
C MET A 307 -4.15 -5.06 18.52
N LEU A 308 -4.72 -4.08 19.23
CA LEU A 308 -4.51 -2.66 18.98
C LEU A 308 -3.42 -2.07 19.89
N GLY A 309 -3.26 -2.61 21.10
CA GLY A 309 -2.27 -2.13 22.07
C GLY A 309 -0.85 -2.63 21.83
N TRP A 310 -0.70 -3.70 21.05
CA TRP A 310 0.58 -4.31 20.68
C TRP A 310 1.34 -3.46 19.66
#